data_AF-A0A8J7EGX6-F1
#
_entry.id   AF-A0A8J7EGX6-F1
#
_cell.length_a   1.000
_cell.length_b   1.000
_cell.length_c   1.000
_cell.angle_alpha   90.00
_cell.angle_beta   90.00
_cell.angle_gamma   90.00
#
_symmetry.space_group_name_H-M   'P 1'
#
loop_
_entity.id
_entity.type
_entity.pdbx_description
1 polymer ?
#
loop_
_entity_poly.entity_id
_entity_poly.type
_entity_poly.pdbx_seq_one_letter_code
_entity_poly.pdbx_strand_id
1 'polypeptide(L)'
;MDKKVGAGAGRFDALTQYTVNTQLVNNTLMNIADNPTNVQLPGSYDENEIQRVPIILTGNDLSTLYAPLIRDGRMEKFYWEPDRSDRIGIVGGIFEPDRLSQSDIDTLVDTFPTQAIDFFGAVRAQIYNEQIRDFIYSVGLENVSRSVVNTTTPPTFRKPDFSLSHLIEVGDRLVREQRRVSDMRLANEYNRVLQGAMPGASSAPTSDSFYRAYNPNDTPAAAEGATGGDAVRPSSNGNGGSCPMP
;
A
#
# COMPACT_ATOMS: atom_id res chain seq x y z
N MET A 1 11.46 -24.91 -3.44
CA MET A 1 10.70 -24.36 -4.59
C MET A 1 9.71 -23.38 -4.00
N ASP A 2 10.14 -22.13 -3.81
CA ASP A 2 9.33 -21.10 -3.15
C ASP A 2 8.23 -20.62 -4.09
N LYS A 3 6.99 -20.94 -3.75
CA LYS A 3 5.80 -20.41 -4.42
C LYS A 3 5.10 -19.47 -3.45
N LYS A 4 5.40 -18.17 -3.54
CA LYS A 4 4.62 -17.11 -2.88
C LYS A 4 3.15 -17.27 -3.26
N VAL A 5 2.26 -17.46 -2.29
CA VAL A 5 0.81 -17.35 -2.49
C VAL A 5 0.48 -15.86 -2.47
N GLY A 6 0.63 -15.23 -3.62
CA GLY A 6 0.25 -13.84 -3.84
C GLY A 6 -0.32 -13.70 -5.24
N ALA A 7 -1.61 -14.02 -5.39
CA ALA A 7 -2.50 -13.60 -6.50
C ALA A 7 -3.83 -14.38 -6.59
N GLY A 8 -4.09 -15.41 -5.77
CA GLY A 8 -5.29 -16.26 -5.98
C GLY A 8 -5.97 -16.89 -4.77
N ALA A 9 -5.55 -16.57 -3.54
CA ALA A 9 -6.13 -17.16 -2.32
C ALA A 9 -6.93 -16.16 -1.45
N GLY A 10 -6.92 -14.86 -1.81
CA GLY A 10 -7.63 -13.80 -1.10
C GLY A 10 -8.61 -13.06 -2.01
N ARG A 11 -9.74 -12.62 -1.44
CA ARG A 11 -10.79 -11.86 -2.13
C ARG A 11 -10.24 -10.50 -2.56
N PHE A 12 -10.32 -10.17 -3.86
CA PHE A 12 -9.92 -8.84 -4.36
C PHE A 12 -11.11 -7.98 -4.81
N ASP A 13 -12.35 -8.50 -4.83
CA ASP A 13 -13.53 -7.68 -5.10
C ASP A 13 -14.82 -8.37 -4.64
N ALA A 14 -15.85 -7.57 -4.31
CA ALA A 14 -17.18 -8.02 -3.86
C ALA A 14 -17.99 -8.76 -4.95
N LEU A 15 -17.40 -8.99 -6.14
CA LEU A 15 -18.05 -9.61 -7.29
C LEU A 15 -17.35 -10.89 -7.81
N THR A 16 -16.28 -11.38 -7.17
CA THR A 16 -15.62 -12.63 -7.63
C THR A 16 -16.30 -13.87 -7.03
N GLN A 17 -17.07 -14.61 -7.85
CA GLN A 17 -17.62 -15.91 -7.48
C GLN A 17 -16.51 -16.90 -7.10
N TYR A 18 -16.77 -17.73 -6.09
CA TYR A 18 -15.96 -18.89 -5.73
C TYR A 18 -15.72 -19.77 -6.96
N THR A 19 -14.50 -19.78 -7.50
CA THR A 19 -14.15 -20.71 -8.58
C THR A 19 -13.99 -22.13 -8.02
N VAL A 20 -14.35 -23.15 -8.81
CA VAL A 20 -14.19 -24.58 -8.47
C VAL A 20 -12.74 -24.91 -8.07
N ASN A 21 -11.77 -24.20 -8.63
CA ASN A 21 -10.34 -24.35 -8.33
C ASN A 21 -10.00 -24.00 -6.89
N THR A 22 -10.62 -22.97 -6.32
CA THR A 22 -10.42 -22.60 -4.91
C THR A 22 -11.00 -23.65 -3.97
N GLN A 23 -12.10 -24.31 -4.35
CA GLN A 23 -12.69 -25.40 -3.57
C GLN A 23 -11.81 -26.66 -3.59
N LEU A 24 -11.27 -27.01 -4.75
CA LEU A 24 -10.37 -28.17 -4.90
C LEU A 24 -9.08 -27.97 -4.09
N VAL A 25 -8.45 -26.79 -4.18
CA VAL A 25 -7.23 -26.48 -3.41
C VAL A 25 -7.49 -26.56 -1.91
N ASN A 26 -8.61 -25.99 -1.43
CA ASN A 26 -8.94 -26.03 -0.01
C ASN A 26 -9.23 -27.45 0.50
N ASN A 27 -9.94 -28.27 -0.27
CA ASN A 27 -10.24 -29.64 0.11
C ASN A 27 -8.96 -30.51 0.18
N THR A 28 -8.05 -30.35 -0.78
CA THR A 28 -6.77 -31.06 -0.76
C THR A 28 -5.92 -30.63 0.44
N LEU A 29 -5.87 -29.34 0.77
CA LEU A 29 -5.15 -28.85 1.95
C LEU A 29 -5.74 -29.38 3.26
N MET A 30 -7.06 -29.53 3.36
CA MET A 30 -7.71 -30.16 4.52
C MET A 30 -7.33 -31.63 4.66
N ASN A 31 -7.39 -32.39 3.56
CA ASN A 31 -7.06 -33.81 3.58
C ASN A 31 -5.61 -34.07 4.00
N ILE A 32 -4.67 -33.25 3.52
CA ILE A 32 -3.26 -33.33 3.91
C ILE A 32 -3.08 -32.92 5.38
N ALA A 33 -3.81 -31.91 5.86
CA ALA A 33 -3.72 -31.48 7.26
C ALA A 33 -4.28 -32.53 8.24
N ASP A 34 -5.32 -33.27 7.83
CA ASP A 34 -5.95 -34.30 8.66
C ASP A 34 -5.17 -35.62 8.67
N ASN A 35 -4.65 -36.05 7.52
CA ASN A 35 -3.95 -37.33 7.37
C ASN A 35 -2.56 -37.11 6.73
N PRO A 36 -1.60 -36.53 7.48
CA PRO A 36 -0.30 -36.14 6.92
C PRO A 36 0.56 -37.31 6.47
N THR A 37 0.27 -38.53 6.93
CA THR A 37 1.01 -39.76 6.60
C THR A 37 0.28 -40.66 5.59
N ASN A 38 -0.89 -40.23 5.09
CA ASN A 38 -1.65 -40.95 4.07
C ASN A 38 -2.24 -39.98 3.03
N VAL A 39 -1.44 -39.66 2.02
CA VAL A 39 -1.83 -38.78 0.91
C VAL A 39 -1.68 -39.54 -0.40
N GLN A 40 -2.81 -39.82 -1.07
CA GLN A 40 -2.88 -40.64 -2.28
C GLN A 40 -3.13 -39.79 -3.52
N LEU A 41 -2.60 -40.24 -4.66
CA LEU A 41 -2.90 -39.65 -5.96
C LEU A 41 -4.06 -40.40 -6.63
N PRO A 42 -4.96 -39.70 -7.36
CA PRO A 42 -6.05 -40.38 -8.06
C PRO A 42 -5.49 -41.40 -9.06
N GLY A 43 -5.83 -42.67 -8.87
CA GLY A 43 -5.38 -43.78 -9.71
C GLY A 43 -4.11 -44.49 -9.24
N SER A 44 -3.51 -44.06 -8.12
CA SER A 44 -2.37 -44.73 -7.48
C SER A 44 -2.65 -44.82 -5.97
N TYR A 45 -3.02 -46.01 -5.54
CA TYR A 45 -3.31 -46.32 -4.13
C TYR A 45 -2.20 -47.21 -3.60
N ASP A 46 -1.44 -46.71 -2.63
CA ASP A 46 -0.43 -47.47 -1.90
C ASP A 46 -0.79 -47.45 -0.41
N GLU A 47 -0.73 -48.60 0.27
CA GLU A 47 -1.03 -48.70 1.71
C GLU A 47 0.17 -48.28 2.59
N ASN A 48 1.32 -48.00 1.97
CA ASN A 48 2.51 -47.57 2.69
C ASN A 48 2.33 -46.18 3.31
N GLU A 49 2.67 -46.08 4.60
CA GLU A 49 2.68 -44.81 5.33
C GLU A 49 3.82 -43.90 4.81
N ILE A 50 3.50 -42.65 4.47
CA ILE A 50 4.48 -41.67 3.99
C ILE A 50 4.98 -40.77 5.13
N GLN A 51 6.19 -40.22 4.96
CA GLN A 51 6.77 -39.30 5.94
C GLN A 51 5.98 -37.99 6.00
N ARG A 52 5.73 -37.51 7.22
CA ARG A 52 5.13 -36.20 7.48
C ARG A 52 6.06 -35.06 7.03
N VAL A 53 5.54 -34.14 6.21
CA VAL A 53 6.26 -32.95 5.72
C VAL A 53 5.63 -31.68 6.31
N PRO A 54 6.41 -30.80 6.98
CA PRO A 54 5.90 -29.51 7.42
C PRO A 54 5.71 -28.56 6.24
N ILE A 55 4.61 -27.80 6.23
CA ILE A 55 4.31 -26.79 5.21
C ILE A 55 4.39 -25.41 5.87
N ILE A 56 5.21 -24.53 5.31
CA ILE A 56 5.33 -23.13 5.75
C ILE A 56 4.66 -22.25 4.69
N LEU A 57 3.75 -21.39 5.14
CA LEU A 57 3.06 -20.43 4.29
C LEU A 57 3.39 -19.01 4.74
N THR A 58 3.66 -18.12 3.78
CA THR A 58 3.81 -16.68 4.01
C THR A 58 2.74 -15.92 3.24
N GLY A 59 2.19 -14.87 3.84
CA GLY A 59 1.16 -14.04 3.22
C GLY A 59 0.92 -12.75 4.01
N ASN A 60 0.38 -11.73 3.33
CA ASN A 60 0.18 -10.41 3.92
C ASN A 60 -1.05 -10.35 4.84
N ASP A 61 -2.14 -11.00 4.44
CA ASP A 61 -3.35 -11.13 5.25
C ASP A 61 -3.98 -12.51 5.05
N LEU A 62 -3.93 -13.32 6.10
CA LEU A 62 -4.49 -14.67 6.15
C LEU A 62 -5.90 -14.69 6.75
N SER A 63 -6.49 -13.52 7.06
CA SER A 63 -7.87 -13.40 7.57
C SER A 63 -8.92 -13.86 6.55
N THR A 64 -8.61 -13.73 5.26
CA THR A 64 -9.51 -14.08 4.15
C THR A 64 -9.43 -15.54 3.74
N LEU A 65 -8.52 -16.32 4.32
CA LEU A 65 -8.42 -17.76 4.07
C LEU A 65 -9.66 -18.50 4.61
N TYR A 66 -10.02 -19.60 3.93
CA TYR A 66 -11.22 -20.38 4.23
C TYR A 66 -11.23 -20.85 5.70
N ALA A 67 -12.24 -20.43 6.45
CA ALA A 67 -12.39 -20.64 7.90
C ALA A 67 -12.16 -22.08 8.41
N PRO A 68 -12.45 -23.17 7.66
CA PRO A 68 -12.17 -24.53 8.14
C PRO A 68 -10.70 -24.98 8.06
N LEU A 69 -9.82 -24.27 7.34
CA LEU A 69 -8.36 -24.47 7.40
C LEU A 69 -7.72 -23.81 8.64
N ILE A 70 -8.45 -22.84 9.22
CA ILE A 70 -8.01 -22.02 10.37
C ILE A 70 -8.46 -22.64 11.70
N ARG A 71 -9.20 -23.76 11.67
CA ARG A 71 -9.61 -24.46 12.90
C ARG A 71 -8.40 -24.96 13.67
N ASP A 72 -8.55 -24.92 14.99
CA ASP A 72 -7.54 -25.30 15.97
C ASP A 72 -7.00 -26.72 15.69
N GLY A 73 -5.67 -26.87 15.59
CA GLY A 73 -4.97 -28.13 15.34
C GLY A 73 -4.46 -28.41 13.91
N ARG A 74 -4.85 -27.63 12.89
CA ARG A 74 -4.40 -27.83 11.48
C ARG A 74 -3.39 -26.80 10.97
N MET A 75 -3.41 -25.59 11.53
CA MET A 75 -2.55 -24.48 11.15
C MET A 75 -2.21 -23.67 12.40
N GLU A 76 -0.93 -23.40 12.59
CA GLU A 76 -0.46 -22.43 13.57
C GLU A 76 -0.29 -21.07 12.89
N LYS A 77 -0.84 -20.00 13.49
CA LYS A 77 -0.70 -18.64 12.98
C LYS A 77 0.40 -17.93 13.76
N PHE A 78 1.38 -17.43 13.02
CA PHE A 78 2.42 -16.57 13.57
C PHE A 78 2.29 -15.18 12.94
N TYR A 79 1.93 -14.19 13.76
CA TYR A 79 1.95 -12.79 13.36
C TYR A 79 3.34 -12.24 13.69
N TRP A 80 4.04 -11.79 12.66
CA TRP A 80 5.36 -11.20 12.80
C TRP A 80 5.32 -9.74 12.38
N GLU A 81 5.61 -8.86 13.33
CA GLU A 81 5.87 -7.45 13.11
C GLU A 81 7.24 -7.15 13.72
N PRO A 82 8.24 -6.72 12.92
CA PRO A 82 9.59 -6.52 13.41
C PRO A 82 9.64 -5.37 14.41
N ASP A 83 10.21 -5.63 15.58
CA ASP A 83 10.45 -4.59 16.56
C ASP A 83 11.65 -3.70 16.15
N ARG A 84 11.96 -2.66 16.95
CA ARG A 84 13.10 -1.79 16.66
C ARG A 84 14.43 -2.56 16.61
N SER A 85 14.62 -3.54 17.49
CA SER A 85 15.85 -4.33 17.58
C SER A 85 16.00 -5.23 16.34
N ASP A 86 14.92 -5.89 15.92
CA ASP A 86 14.85 -6.68 14.70
C ASP A 86 15.17 -5.82 13.48
N ARG A 87 14.59 -4.62 13.40
CA ARG A 87 14.87 -3.68 12.31
C ARG A 87 16.34 -3.30 12.24
N ILE A 88 16.96 -2.95 13.37
CA ILE A 88 18.39 -2.62 13.43
C ILE A 88 19.24 -3.82 13.02
N GLY A 89 18.92 -5.02 13.50
CA GLY A 89 19.65 -6.24 13.14
C GLY A 89 19.56 -6.56 11.65
N ILE A 90 18.37 -6.46 11.06
CA ILE A 90 18.15 -6.75 9.64
C ILE A 90 18.81 -5.68 8.76
N VAL A 91 18.65 -4.40 9.10
CA VAL A 91 19.29 -3.29 8.36
C VAL A 91 20.82 -3.36 8.48
N GLY A 92 21.33 -3.72 9.66
CA GLY A 92 22.76 -3.99 9.85
C GLY A 92 23.27 -5.11 8.95
N GLY A 93 22.47 -6.16 8.74
CA GLY A 93 22.79 -7.22 7.76
C GLY A 93 22.79 -6.74 6.31
N ILE A 94 21.88 -5.84 5.93
CA ILE A 94 21.82 -5.26 4.58
C ILE A 94 23.10 -4.45 4.27
N PHE A 95 23.62 -3.72 5.25
CA PHE A 95 24.80 -2.86 5.13
C PHE A 95 26.09 -3.48 5.67
N GLU A 96 26.11 -4.78 6.00
CA GLU A 96 27.32 -5.47 6.47
C GLU A 96 28.50 -5.32 5.49
N PRO A 97 28.32 -5.54 4.17
CA PRO A 97 29.41 -5.34 3.20
C PRO A 97 29.87 -3.88 3.15
N ASP A 98 29.01 -2.97 3.59
CA ASP A 98 29.21 -1.53 3.53
C ASP A 98 30.05 -1.01 4.70
N ARG A 99 30.16 -1.79 5.79
CA ARG A 99 30.94 -1.50 7.01
C ARG A 99 30.50 -0.22 7.72
N LEU A 100 29.19 0.02 7.78
CA LEU A 100 28.61 1.08 8.61
C LEU A 100 28.84 0.82 10.10
N SER A 101 28.98 1.89 10.87
CA SER A 101 28.99 1.77 12.33
C SER A 101 27.59 1.43 12.85
N GLN A 102 27.52 0.77 14.01
CA GLN A 102 26.23 0.47 14.66
C GLN A 102 25.44 1.75 14.96
N SER A 103 26.11 2.83 15.36
CA SER A 103 25.48 4.13 15.58
C SER A 103 24.88 4.74 14.31
N ASP A 104 25.51 4.53 13.15
CA ASP A 104 24.97 5.02 11.87
C ASP A 104 23.72 4.24 11.48
N ILE A 105 23.72 2.92 11.70
CA ILE A 105 22.55 2.06 11.44
C ILE A 105 21.39 2.46 12.35
N ASP A 106 21.64 2.64 13.65
CA ASP A 106 20.64 3.11 14.61
C ASP A 106 20.03 4.44 14.17
N THR A 107 20.87 5.41 13.82
CA THR A 107 20.44 6.73 13.35
C THR A 107 19.62 6.63 12.06
N LEU A 108 20.04 5.78 11.12
CA LEU A 108 19.34 5.58 9.85
C LEU A 108 17.94 4.98 10.06
N VAL A 109 17.81 3.96 10.93
CA VAL A 109 16.53 3.33 11.25
C VAL A 109 15.61 4.31 11.99
N ASP A 110 16.15 5.07 12.93
CA ASP A 110 15.40 6.07 13.70
C ASP A 110 14.94 7.27 12.85
N THR A 111 15.68 7.60 11.79
CA THR A 111 15.30 8.66 10.83
C THR A 111 14.07 8.25 9.99
N PHE A 112 13.92 6.96 9.70
CA PHE A 112 12.83 6.43 8.87
C PHE A 112 11.96 5.40 9.62
N PRO A 113 11.26 5.80 10.70
CA PRO A 113 10.57 4.87 11.59
C PRO A 113 9.36 4.20 10.93
N THR A 114 8.70 4.87 9.98
CA THR A 114 7.49 4.37 9.31
C THR A 114 7.80 3.54 8.06
N GLN A 115 9.07 3.38 7.70
CA GLN A 115 9.47 2.68 6.49
C GLN A 115 9.66 1.18 6.74
N ALA A 116 9.20 0.37 5.80
CA ALA A 116 9.38 -1.07 5.80
C ALA A 116 10.85 -1.45 5.58
N ILE A 117 11.22 -2.70 5.87
CA ILE A 117 12.63 -3.15 5.82
C ILE A 117 13.18 -3.11 4.38
N ASP A 118 12.35 -3.38 3.38
CA ASP A 118 12.73 -3.35 1.97
C ASP A 118 13.17 -1.96 1.48
N PHE A 119 12.66 -0.89 2.11
CA PHE A 119 13.08 0.49 1.88
C PHE A 119 14.60 0.66 2.01
N PHE A 120 15.22 0.09 3.04
CA PHE A 120 16.66 0.23 3.28
C PHE A 120 17.49 -0.50 2.21
N GLY A 121 16.98 -1.64 1.69
CA GLY A 121 17.53 -2.30 0.52
C GLY A 121 17.43 -1.45 -0.75
N ALA A 122 16.31 -0.74 -0.92
CA ALA A 122 16.12 0.19 -2.03
C ALA A 122 17.05 1.41 -1.94
N VAL A 123 17.26 1.98 -0.75
CA VAL A 123 18.24 3.05 -0.50
C VAL A 123 19.63 2.61 -0.94
N ARG A 124 20.06 1.42 -0.50
CA ARG A 124 21.36 0.85 -0.87
C ARG A 124 21.50 0.67 -2.38
N ALA A 125 20.49 0.09 -3.04
CA ALA A 125 20.49 -0.10 -4.49
C ALA A 125 20.54 1.24 -5.25
N GLN A 126 19.89 2.27 -4.71
CA GLN A 126 19.85 3.57 -5.35
C GLN A 126 21.21 4.27 -5.39
N ILE A 127 22.05 4.08 -4.38
CA ILE A 127 23.43 4.58 -4.37
C ILE A 127 24.24 3.94 -5.52
N TYR A 128 24.09 2.62 -5.74
CA TYR A 128 24.69 1.97 -6.89
C TYR A 128 24.13 2.49 -8.22
N ASN A 129 22.83 2.78 -8.29
CA ASN A 129 22.21 3.34 -9.49
C ASN A 129 22.78 4.71 -9.87
N GLU A 130 23.15 5.55 -8.90
CA GLU A 130 23.81 6.83 -9.17
C GLU A 130 25.17 6.62 -9.82
N GLN A 131 25.97 5.70 -9.31
CA GLN A 131 27.26 5.35 -9.92
C GLN A 131 27.10 4.78 -11.34
N ILE A 132 26.10 3.93 -11.57
CA ILE A 132 25.81 3.38 -12.90
C ILE A 132 25.35 4.49 -13.85
N ARG A 133 24.56 5.44 -13.36
CA ARG A 133 24.11 6.60 -14.15
C ARG A 133 25.31 7.45 -14.57
N ASP A 134 26.22 7.76 -13.67
CA ASP A 134 27.42 8.54 -13.97
C ASP A 134 28.34 7.79 -14.95
N PHE A 135 28.44 6.46 -14.81
CA PHE A 135 29.13 5.60 -15.78
C PHE A 135 28.49 5.70 -17.18
N ILE A 136 27.17 5.59 -17.30
CA ILE A 136 26.46 5.73 -18.58
C ILE A 136 26.73 7.10 -19.21
N TYR A 137 26.69 8.18 -18.42
CA TYR A 137 26.98 9.53 -18.93
C TYR A 137 28.44 9.69 -19.39
N SER A 138 29.39 9.11 -18.67
CA SER A 138 30.82 9.22 -19.01
C SER A 138 31.21 8.40 -20.26
N VAL A 139 30.60 7.23 -20.47
CA VAL A 139 30.83 6.40 -21.67
C VAL A 139 30.03 6.92 -22.87
N GLY A 140 28.85 7.48 -22.61
CA GLY A 140 27.86 7.87 -23.59
C GLY A 140 26.87 6.75 -23.89
N LEU A 141 25.60 7.12 -24.08
CA LEU A 141 24.49 6.17 -24.28
C LEU A 141 24.72 5.25 -25.50
N GLU A 142 25.30 5.79 -26.56
CA GLU A 142 25.63 5.09 -27.81
C GLU A 142 26.62 3.93 -27.58
N ASN A 143 27.55 4.09 -26.64
CA ASN A 143 28.73 3.24 -26.48
C ASN A 143 28.61 2.26 -25.30
N VAL A 144 27.64 2.45 -24.40
CA VAL A 144 27.51 1.62 -23.19
C VAL A 144 27.24 0.15 -23.51
N SER A 145 26.47 -0.13 -24.57
CA SER A 145 26.16 -1.49 -25.01
C SER A 145 27.42 -2.27 -25.39
N ARG A 146 28.33 -1.64 -26.14
CA ARG A 146 29.62 -2.22 -26.52
C ARG A 146 30.54 -2.37 -25.30
N SER A 147 30.52 -1.40 -24.38
CA SER A 147 31.34 -1.42 -23.18
C SER A 147 30.93 -2.47 -22.14
N VAL A 148 29.68 -2.95 -22.14
CA VAL A 148 29.17 -3.91 -21.14
C VAL A 148 28.99 -5.31 -21.72
N VAL A 149 28.41 -5.43 -22.92
CA VAL A 149 28.02 -6.74 -23.49
C VAL A 149 29.10 -7.33 -24.39
N ASN A 150 29.83 -6.49 -25.13
CA ASN A 150 30.82 -6.94 -26.12
C ASN A 150 32.24 -6.52 -25.73
N THR A 151 32.65 -6.84 -24.50
CA THR A 151 33.98 -6.56 -23.96
C THR A 151 34.59 -7.82 -23.35
N THR A 152 35.90 -7.99 -23.51
CA THR A 152 36.68 -9.04 -22.83
C THR A 152 36.98 -8.68 -21.37
N THR A 153 36.89 -7.39 -21.02
CA THR A 153 37.06 -6.88 -19.66
C THR A 153 35.82 -6.07 -19.27
N PRO A 154 34.90 -6.63 -18.47
CA PRO A 154 33.76 -5.91 -17.93
C PRO A 154 34.19 -4.68 -17.10
N PRO A 155 33.40 -3.59 -17.11
CA PRO A 155 33.70 -2.43 -16.29
C PRO A 155 33.64 -2.82 -14.80
N THR A 156 34.66 -2.41 -14.05
CA THR A 156 34.71 -2.63 -12.61
C THR A 156 34.21 -1.39 -11.89
N PHE A 157 33.24 -1.58 -11.00
CA PHE A 157 32.70 -0.52 -10.17
C PHE A 157 33.41 -0.52 -8.83
N ARG A 158 33.87 0.66 -8.40
CA ARG A 158 34.35 0.85 -7.03
C ARG A 158 33.15 0.87 -6.10
N LYS A 159 33.33 0.43 -4.87
CA LYS A 159 32.28 0.54 -3.86
C LYS A 159 31.90 2.03 -3.69
N PRO A 160 30.61 2.40 -3.78
CA PRO A 160 30.15 3.77 -3.56
C PRO A 160 30.42 4.28 -2.15
N ASP A 161 30.26 5.59 -1.96
CA ASP A 161 30.23 6.18 -0.63
C ASP A 161 28.91 5.85 0.07
N PHE A 162 29.00 5.17 1.20
CA PHE A 162 27.86 4.84 2.06
C PHE A 162 27.84 5.72 3.31
N SER A 163 28.36 6.95 3.25
CA SER A 163 28.25 7.89 4.37
C SER A 163 26.80 8.07 4.83
N LEU A 164 26.60 8.17 6.15
CA LEU A 164 25.26 8.32 6.75
C LEU A 164 24.49 9.50 6.15
N SER A 165 25.16 10.62 5.90
CA SER A 165 24.55 11.80 5.26
C SER A 165 23.99 11.49 3.89
N HIS A 166 24.72 10.72 3.07
CA HIS A 166 24.27 10.37 1.72
C HIS A 166 23.12 9.36 1.77
N LEU A 167 23.17 8.40 2.69
CA LEU A 167 22.07 7.45 2.93
C LEU A 167 20.77 8.17 3.32
N ILE A 168 20.85 9.17 4.20
CA ILE A 168 19.68 9.97 4.61
C ILE A 168 19.16 10.80 3.42
N GLU A 169 20.04 11.43 2.64
CA GLU A 169 19.64 12.21 1.46
C GLU A 169 18.89 11.35 0.43
N VAL A 170 19.43 10.18 0.12
CA VAL A 170 18.82 9.22 -0.80
C VAL A 170 17.50 8.69 -0.24
N GLY A 171 17.47 8.38 1.06
CA GLY A 171 16.25 7.96 1.76
C GLY A 171 15.15 9.00 1.68
N ASP A 172 15.45 10.25 2.00
CA ASP A 172 14.50 11.36 1.92
C ASP A 172 13.96 11.56 0.49
N ARG A 173 14.82 11.39 -0.52
CA ARG A 173 14.38 11.44 -1.92
C ARG A 173 13.39 10.33 -2.24
N LEU A 174 13.66 9.09 -1.82
CA LEU A 174 12.75 7.96 -2.04
C LEU A 174 11.41 8.16 -1.31
N VAL A 175 11.42 8.69 -0.08
CA VAL A 175 10.19 9.01 0.66
C VAL A 175 9.36 10.06 -0.07
N ARG A 176 10.00 11.10 -0.61
CA ARG A 176 9.31 12.13 -1.42
C ARG A 176 8.69 11.53 -2.68
N GLU A 177 9.40 10.62 -3.35
CA GLU A 177 8.88 9.91 -4.54
C GLU A 177 7.67 9.05 -4.19
N GLN A 178 7.72 8.29 -3.10
CA GLN A 178 6.60 7.47 -2.62
C GLN A 178 5.37 8.32 -2.29
N ARG A 179 5.54 9.45 -1.61
CA ARG A 179 4.45 10.39 -1.32
C ARG A 179 3.83 10.92 -2.61
N ARG A 180 4.64 11.35 -3.57
CA ARG A 180 4.17 11.87 -4.86
C ARG A 180 3.35 10.85 -5.64
N VAL A 181 3.76 9.58 -5.66
CA VAL A 181 2.99 8.50 -6.31
C VAL A 181 1.65 8.27 -5.59
N SER A 182 1.65 8.32 -4.27
CA SER A 182 0.44 8.15 -3.45
C SER A 182 -0.55 9.29 -3.69
N ASP A 183 -0.09 10.53 -3.69
CA ASP A 183 -0.90 11.72 -3.96
C ASP A 183 -1.48 11.69 -5.38
N MET A 184 -0.67 11.28 -6.37
CA MET A 184 -1.13 11.14 -7.76
C MET A 184 -2.21 10.05 -7.90
N ARG A 185 -2.08 8.93 -7.17
CA ARG A 185 -3.11 7.88 -7.14
C ARG A 185 -4.41 8.40 -6.54
N LEU A 186 -4.32 9.08 -5.40
CA LEU A 186 -5.47 9.66 -4.73
C LEU A 186 -6.19 10.70 -5.62
N ALA A 187 -5.44 11.58 -6.27
CA ALA A 187 -5.99 12.56 -7.21
C ALA A 187 -6.68 11.89 -8.40
N ASN A 188 -6.09 10.82 -8.96
CA ASN A 188 -6.70 10.05 -10.05
C ASN A 188 -7.98 9.34 -9.62
N GLU A 189 -8.04 8.79 -8.41
CA GLU A 189 -9.27 8.18 -7.86
C GLU A 189 -10.37 9.22 -7.68
N TYR A 190 -10.04 10.37 -7.08
CA TYR A 190 -10.98 11.47 -6.92
C TYR A 190 -11.53 11.97 -8.27
N ASN A 191 -10.65 12.16 -9.26
CA ASN A 191 -11.05 12.57 -10.60
C ASN A 191 -11.93 11.53 -11.30
N ARG A 192 -11.65 10.23 -11.13
CA ARG A 192 -12.50 9.15 -11.66
C ARG A 192 -13.89 9.16 -11.03
N VAL A 193 -13.98 9.38 -9.72
CA VAL A 193 -15.27 9.49 -9.03
C VAL A 193 -16.05 10.70 -9.53
N LEU A 194 -15.41 11.86 -9.70
CA LEU A 194 -16.05 13.05 -10.27
C LEU A 194 -16.52 12.87 -11.72
N GLN A 195 -15.71 12.22 -12.57
CA GLN A 195 -16.07 11.92 -13.95
C GLN A 195 -17.18 10.86 -14.05
N GLY A 196 -17.17 9.86 -13.15
CA GLY A 196 -18.21 8.82 -13.07
C GLY A 196 -19.52 9.29 -12.44
N ALA A 197 -19.48 10.28 -11.54
CA ALA A 197 -20.66 10.88 -10.91
C ALA A 197 -21.41 11.87 -11.82
N MET A 198 -20.87 12.21 -13.00
CA MET A 198 -21.50 13.13 -13.96
C MET A 198 -21.67 12.47 -15.34
N PRO A 199 -22.75 11.69 -15.57
CA PRO A 199 -23.14 11.32 -16.92
C PRO A 199 -23.77 12.55 -17.60
N GLY A 200 -22.94 13.36 -18.25
CA GLY A 200 -23.39 14.47 -19.11
C GLY A 200 -23.06 15.86 -18.59
N ALA A 201 -21.81 16.29 -18.71
CA ALA A 201 -21.46 17.71 -18.72
C ALA A 201 -20.25 17.95 -19.62
N SER A 202 -20.47 17.84 -20.94
CA SER A 202 -19.57 18.42 -21.93
C SER A 202 -19.82 19.92 -22.02
N SER A 203 -19.23 20.68 -21.11
CA SER A 203 -18.91 22.09 -21.32
C SER A 203 -17.82 22.48 -20.33
N ALA A 204 -16.64 22.83 -20.85
CA ALA A 204 -15.55 23.39 -20.06
C ALA A 204 -16.05 24.61 -19.27
N PRO A 205 -15.77 24.73 -17.96
CA PRO A 205 -16.14 25.93 -17.22
C PRO A 205 -15.26 27.09 -17.71
N THR A 206 -15.88 28.11 -18.27
CA THR A 206 -15.22 29.39 -18.54
C THR A 206 -14.80 30.03 -17.22
N SER A 207 -13.56 30.52 -17.18
CA SER A 207 -12.81 30.99 -16.01
C SER A 207 -13.33 32.31 -15.40
N ASP A 208 -14.61 32.66 -15.59
CA ASP A 208 -15.14 33.98 -15.26
C ASP A 208 -16.07 34.01 -14.03
N SER A 209 -16.38 32.85 -13.44
CA SER A 209 -17.36 32.76 -12.36
C SER A 209 -16.76 32.70 -10.94
N PHE A 210 -15.43 32.62 -10.81
CA PHE A 210 -14.79 32.34 -9.51
C PHE A 210 -14.45 33.58 -8.67
N TYR A 211 -14.50 34.80 -9.22
CA TYR A 211 -14.11 36.04 -8.52
C TYR A 211 -15.25 37.07 -8.41
N ARG A 212 -16.44 36.69 -7.92
CA ARG A 212 -17.53 37.64 -7.64
C ARG A 212 -17.97 37.65 -6.17
N ALA A 213 -17.04 37.45 -5.24
CA ALA A 213 -17.35 37.45 -3.82
C ALA A 213 -17.09 38.79 -3.10
N TYR A 214 -16.54 39.81 -3.76
CA TYR A 214 -16.39 41.12 -3.11
C TYR A 214 -16.33 42.26 -4.14
N ASN A 215 -17.39 43.06 -4.22
CA ASN A 215 -17.39 44.31 -4.97
C ASN A 215 -17.67 45.46 -3.99
N PRO A 216 -16.68 46.28 -3.60
CA PRO A 216 -16.81 47.28 -2.54
C PRO A 216 -17.66 48.52 -2.92
N ASN A 217 -18.39 48.47 -4.05
CA ASN A 217 -19.24 49.57 -4.54
C ASN A 217 -20.75 49.28 -4.47
N ASP A 218 -21.18 48.12 -3.97
CA ASP A 218 -22.60 47.86 -3.77
C ASP A 218 -23.09 48.55 -2.48
N THR A 219 -23.76 49.69 -2.66
CA THR A 219 -24.52 50.36 -1.59
C THR A 219 -25.85 49.65 -1.40
N PRO A 220 -26.30 49.36 -0.16
CA PRO A 220 -27.57 48.68 0.06
C PRO A 220 -28.74 49.61 -0.32
N ALA A 221 -29.54 49.18 -1.30
CA ALA A 221 -30.72 49.90 -1.75
C ALA A 221 -31.78 49.97 -0.64
N ALA A 222 -32.31 51.18 -0.45
CA ALA A 222 -33.27 51.57 0.54
C ALA A 222 -34.66 50.93 0.36
N ALA A 223 -35.36 50.75 1.48
CA ALA A 223 -36.75 50.35 1.55
C ALA A 223 -37.68 51.59 1.50
N GLU A 224 -38.64 51.59 0.57
CA GLU A 224 -39.83 52.46 0.51
C GLU A 224 -41.02 51.57 0.10
N GLY A 225 -42.26 51.64 0.61
CA GLY A 225 -42.88 52.47 1.63
C GLY A 225 -44.35 52.04 1.86
N ALA A 226 -44.80 52.19 3.12
CA ALA A 226 -46.12 52.48 3.69
C ALA A 226 -47.46 52.06 3.04
N THR A 227 -48.33 51.44 3.85
CA THR A 227 -49.70 51.87 4.29
C THR A 227 -50.38 50.64 4.93
N GLY A 228 -51.09 50.62 6.05
CA GLY A 228 -51.54 51.56 7.08
C GLY A 228 -52.59 50.81 7.95
N GLY A 229 -52.75 51.16 9.23
CA GLY A 229 -53.97 50.86 9.99
C GLY A 229 -53.85 49.89 11.19
N ASP A 230 -53.96 50.47 12.39
CA ASP A 230 -54.03 49.87 13.72
C ASP A 230 -55.15 48.83 13.96
N ALA A 231 -54.91 47.86 14.86
CA ALA A 231 -55.72 47.64 16.09
C ALA A 231 -55.33 46.36 16.90
N VAL A 232 -54.77 46.57 18.09
CA VAL A 232 -55.27 46.12 19.42
C VAL A 232 -55.58 44.62 19.70
N ARG A 233 -54.70 44.01 20.53
CA ARG A 233 -54.94 43.17 21.75
C ARG A 233 -55.26 41.64 21.67
N PRO A 234 -55.01 40.89 22.78
CA PRO A 234 -54.32 39.58 22.80
C PRO A 234 -55.18 38.43 23.36
N SER A 235 -54.55 37.38 23.92
CA SER A 235 -55.08 36.26 24.75
C SER A 235 -55.20 34.95 23.95
N SER A 236 -54.90 33.74 24.43
CA SER A 236 -54.37 33.15 25.68
C SER A 236 -54.39 31.63 25.49
N ASN A 237 -53.56 30.90 26.25
CA ASN A 237 -53.76 29.55 26.82
C ASN A 237 -54.32 28.42 25.92
N GLY A 238 -53.77 27.21 25.88
CA GLY A 238 -52.89 26.51 26.83
C GLY A 238 -53.29 25.03 26.86
N ASN A 239 -52.38 24.17 27.35
CA ASN A 239 -52.56 22.76 27.73
C ASN A 239 -52.96 21.78 26.60
N GLY A 240 -52.42 20.57 26.48
CA GLY A 240 -51.65 19.71 27.39
C GLY A 240 -52.09 18.27 27.08
N GLY A 241 -51.18 17.28 27.13
CA GLY A 241 -51.58 15.87 27.07
C GLY A 241 -50.53 14.93 26.46
N SER A 242 -49.77 14.29 27.34
CA SER A 242 -48.81 13.22 27.03
C SER A 242 -49.47 11.83 26.93
N CYS A 243 -48.93 11.00 26.01
CA CYS A 243 -48.70 9.54 26.09
C CYS A 243 -49.88 8.54 26.27
N PRO A 244 -49.69 7.20 26.09
CA PRO A 244 -48.71 6.44 25.29
C PRO A 244 -49.33 5.27 24.46
N MET A 245 -48.42 4.56 23.77
CA MET A 245 -48.52 3.34 22.96
C MET A 245 -49.12 2.11 23.69
N PRO A 246 -49.47 1.08 22.91
CA PRO A 246 -49.00 -0.29 23.11
C PRO A 246 -47.94 -0.71 22.07
#